data_AF-A0A1F5YL50-F1
#
_entry.id   AF-A0A1F5YL50-F1
#
_cell.length_a   1.000
_cell.length_b   1.000
_cell.length_c   1.000
_cell.angle_alpha   90.00
_cell.angle_beta   90.00
_cell.angle_gamma   90.00
#
_symmetry.space_group_name_H-M   'P 1'
#
loop_
_entity.id
_entity.type
_entity.pdbx_description
1 polymer ?
#
loop_
_entity_poly.entity_id
_entity_poly.type
_entity_poly.pdbx_seq_one_letter_code
_entity_poly.pdbx_strand_id
1 'polypeptide(L)' 'MQNKQGTIDHLRTHQSYPATRADLIKECNDLADFSDTDKAWFVTHLSEGSYNSADEVIKALGI' A
#
# COMPACT_ATOMS: atom_id res chain seq x y z
N MET A 1 9.49 5.26 2.71
CA MET A 1 9.54 4.80 1.31
C MET A 1 10.05 5.92 0.41
N GLN A 2 10.64 5.55 -0.73
CA GLN A 2 11.18 6.41 -1.77
C GLN A 2 10.11 6.78 -2.81
N ASN A 3 9.35 5.79 -3.32
CA ASN A 3 8.35 6.02 -4.37
C ASN A 3 6.93 6.33 -3.85
N LYS A 4 6.77 7.43 -3.11
CA LYS A 4 5.47 7.82 -2.51
C LYS A 4 4.36 7.98 -3.54
N GLN A 5 4.63 8.71 -4.63
CA GLN A 5 3.64 8.99 -5.66
C GLN A 5 3.17 7.71 -6.35
N GLY A 6 4.10 6.81 -6.70
CA GLY A 6 3.75 5.52 -7.28
C GLY A 6 2.86 4.68 -6.38
N THR A 7 3.07 4.69 -5.05
CA THR A 7 2.17 4.00 -4.12
C THR A 7 0.79 4.63 -4.09
N ILE A 8 0.70 5.96 -4.05
CA ILE A 8 -0.59 6.66 -4.09
C ILE A 8 -1.35 6.30 -5.38
N ASP A 9 -0.67 6.31 -6.52
CA ASP A 9 -1.27 5.98 -7.81
C ASP A 9 -1.76 4.52 -7.82
N HIS A 10 -0.91 3.58 -7.42
CA HIS A 10 -1.28 2.16 -7.34
C HIS A 10 -2.50 1.92 -6.45
N LEU A 11 -2.53 2.53 -5.26
CA LEU A 11 -3.66 2.43 -4.34
C LEU A 11 -4.93 3.01 -4.96
N ARG A 12 -4.85 4.12 -5.71
CA ARG A 12 -6.04 4.76 -6.31
C ARG A 12 -6.55 4.07 -7.57
N THR A 13 -5.68 3.46 -8.38
CA THR A 13 -6.04 3.00 -9.74
C THR A 13 -6.05 1.50 -9.93
N HIS A 14 -5.25 0.76 -9.14
CA HIS A 14 -5.07 -0.69 -9.32
C HIS A 14 -5.61 -1.50 -8.17
N GLN A 15 -5.69 -0.93 -6.97
CA GLN A 15 -6.18 -1.67 -5.81
C GLN A 15 -7.70 -1.68 -5.72
N SER A 16 -8.26 -2.86 -5.41
CA SER A 16 -9.67 -3.02 -5.10
C SER A 16 -9.93 -2.87 -3.61
N TYR A 17 -11.07 -2.27 -3.26
CA TYR A 17 -11.49 -2.06 -1.87
C TYR A 17 -12.93 -2.57 -1.65
N PRO A 18 -13.29 -3.02 -0.42
CA PRO A 18 -12.45 -3.04 0.77
C PRO A 18 -11.33 -4.10 0.70
N ALA A 19 -10.20 -3.82 1.35
CA ALA A 19 -9.03 -4.69 1.40
C ALA A 19 -8.46 -4.77 2.83
N THR A 20 -7.99 -5.94 3.24
CA THR A 20 -7.27 -6.09 4.50
C THR A 20 -5.79 -5.71 4.33
N ARG A 21 -5.10 -5.45 5.45
CA ARG A 21 -3.62 -5.32 5.46
C ARG A 21 -2.95 -6.51 4.76
N ALA A 22 -3.45 -7.73 4.97
CA ALA A 22 -2.86 -8.92 4.36
C ALA A 22 -3.00 -8.90 2.83
N ASP A 23 -4.17 -8.50 2.31
CA ASP A 23 -4.41 -8.36 0.87
C ASP A 23 -3.48 -7.29 0.29
N LEU A 24 -3.40 -6.12 0.92
CA LEU A 24 -2.55 -5.01 0.48
C LEU A 24 -1.06 -5.39 0.46
N ILE A 25 -0.59 -6.15 1.44
CA ILE A 25 0.80 -6.63 1.50
C ILE A 25 1.08 -7.64 0.39
N LYS A 26 0.13 -8.56 0.14
CA LYS A 26 0.27 -9.55 -0.92
C LYS A 26 0.41 -8.85 -2.28
N GLU A 27 -0.52 -7.96 -2.60
CA GLU A 27 -0.47 -7.18 -3.84
C GLU A 27 0.83 -6.36 -3.93
N CYS A 28 1.23 -5.69 -2.84
CA CYS A 28 2.48 -4.90 -2.79
C CYS A 28 3.74 -5.74 -3.09
N ASN A 29 3.81 -6.98 -2.59
CA ASN A 29 4.95 -7.86 -2.82
C ASN A 29 5.05 -8.31 -4.28
N ASP A 30 3.92 -8.42 -4.99
CA ASP A 30 3.84 -8.82 -6.39
C ASP A 30 4.18 -7.66 -7.38
N LEU A 31 4.33 -6.42 -6.89
CA LEU A 31 4.69 -5.28 -7.73
C LEU A 31 6.16 -5.30 -8.15
N ALA A 32 6.43 -5.51 -9.44
CA ALA A 32 7.78 -5.48 -9.99
C ALA A 32 8.39 -4.05 -10.00
N ASP A 33 7.54 -3.01 -10.08
CA ASP A 33 7.97 -1.61 -10.19
C ASP A 33 8.36 -0.97 -8.84
N PHE A 34 8.27 -1.72 -7.73
CA PHE A 34 8.63 -1.25 -6.39
C PHE A 34 9.90 -1.92 -5.89
N SER A 35 10.79 -1.12 -5.31
CA SER A 35 12.01 -1.62 -4.67
C SER A 35 11.69 -2.45 -3.42
N ASP A 36 12.58 -3.38 -3.05
CA ASP A 36 12.45 -4.14 -1.80
C ASP A 36 12.39 -3.24 -0.57
N THR A 37 13.08 -2.09 -0.61
CA THR A 37 13.02 -1.08 0.46
C THR A 37 11.63 -0.44 0.57
N ASP A 38 10.97 -0.17 -0.55
CA ASP A 38 9.61 0.38 -0.54
C ASP A 38 8.60 -0.65 -0.07
N LYS A 39 8.71 -1.90 -0.52
CA LYS A 39 7.88 -3.02 -0.05
C LYS A 39 8.04 -3.23 1.45
N ALA A 40 9.27 -3.30 1.95
CA ALA A 40 9.55 -3.45 3.38
C ALA A 40 9.01 -2.27 4.20
N TRP A 41 9.15 -1.04 3.69
CA TRP A 41 8.58 0.14 4.35
C TRP A 41 7.05 0.04 4.42
N PHE A 42 6.38 -0.32 3.33
CA PHE A 42 4.93 -0.46 3.28
C PHE A 42 4.42 -1.50 4.28
N VAL A 43 5.05 -2.69 4.31
CA VAL A 43 4.69 -3.76 5.25
C VAL A 43 4.85 -3.32 6.71
N THR A 44 5.92 -2.59 7.03
CA THR A 44 6.23 -2.19 8.41
C THR A 44 5.40 -0.99 8.89
N HIS A 45 4.97 -0.12 7.98
CA HIS A 45 4.26 1.12 8.33
C HIS A 45 2.74 1.01 8.18
N LEU A 46 2.24 0.08 7.37
CA LEU A 46 0.80 -0.15 7.28
C LEU A 46 0.30 -0.87 8.53
N SER A 47 -0.53 -0.17 9.30
CA SER A 47 -1.18 -0.72 10.49
C SER A 47 -2.12 -1.88 10.16
N GLU A 48 -2.35 -2.77 11.13
CA GLU A 48 -3.34 -3.84 10.95
C GLU A 48 -4.75 -3.24 10.83
N GLY A 49 -5.54 -3.76 9.89
CA GLY A 49 -6.90 -3.27 9.66
C GLY A 49 -7.50 -3.71 8.34
N SER A 50 -8.74 -3.28 8.14
CA SER A 50 -9.43 -3.31 6.85
C SER A 50 -9.65 -1.88 6.39
N TYR A 51 -9.40 -1.63 5.11
CA TYR A 51 -9.46 -0.31 4.49
C TYR A 51 -10.53 -0.31 3.41
N ASN A 52 -11.42 0.66 3.45
CA ASN A 52 -12.54 0.80 2.51
C ASN A 52 -12.18 1.62 1.28
N SER A 53 -11.03 2.30 1.30
CA SER A 53 -10.57 3.13 0.19
C SER A 53 -9.06 3.34 0.21
N ALA A 54 -8.54 3.82 -0.92
CA ALA A 54 -7.15 4.26 -1.03
C ALA A 54 -6.81 5.36 -0.02
N ASP A 55 -7.71 6.31 0.21
CA ASP A 55 -7.47 7.43 1.13
C ASP A 55 -7.27 6.97 2.57
N GLU A 56 -7.96 5.90 3.00
CA GLU A 56 -7.74 5.30 4.33
C GLU A 56 -6.35 4.66 4.45
N VAL A 57 -5.89 3.97 3.40
CA VAL A 57 -4.53 3.39 3.36
C VAL A 57 -3.47 4.50 3.36
N ILE A 58 -3.62 5.50 2.51
CA ILE A 58 -2.71 6.66 2.41
C ILE A 58 -2.61 7.38 3.76
N LYS A 59 -3.76 7.63 4.41
CA LYS A 59 -3.81 8.22 5.75
C LYS A 59 -3.11 7.36 6.80
N ALA A 60 -3.28 6.03 6.75
CA ALA A 60 -2.62 5.11 7.68
C ALA A 60 -1.09 5.07 7.49
N LEU A 61 -0.62 5.24 6.25
CA LEU A 61 0.80 5.33 5.92
C LEU A 61 1.41 6.71 6.21
N GLY A 62 0.58 7.75 6.36
CA GLY A 62 1.03 9.12 6.59
C GLY A 62 1.81 9.71 5.41
N ILE A 63 1.42 9.34 4.18
CA ILE A 63 2.06 9.80 2.93
C ILE A 63 1.14 10.66 2.07
#